data_AF-A0A529YER8-F1
#
_entry.id   AF-A0A529YER8-F1
#
_cell.length_a   1.000
_cell.length_b   1.000
_cell.length_c   1.000
_cell.angle_alpha   90.00
_cell.angle_beta   90.00
_cell.angle_gamma   90.00
#
_symmetry.space_group_name_H-M   'P 1'
#
loop_
_entity.id
_entity.type
_entity.pdbx_description
1 polymer ?
#
loop_
_entity_poly.entity_id
_entity_poly.type
_entity_poly.pdbx_seq_one_letter_code
_entity_poly.pdbx_strand_id
1 'polypeptide(L)'
;MAVLSVREKLAILSDAAKYDASCASSGSAKRGSLRSGGIGSTEGSGICHSYAPDGRCISLLKILLTNFCIYDCSYCINRSSSNVRRARFSVDEVVKLTMDFYRRNYIEGLFLS
;
A
#
# COMPACT_ATOMS: atom_id res chain seq x y z
N MET A 1 -6.95 21.00 -10.92
CA MET A 1 -6.83 19.60 -10.50
C MET A 1 -7.60 19.42 -9.20
N ALA A 2 -8.47 18.42 -9.10
CA ALA A 2 -9.19 18.14 -7.86
C ALA A 2 -8.20 17.72 -6.76
N VAL A 3 -8.34 18.28 -5.56
CA VAL A 3 -7.51 17.93 -4.40
C VAL A 3 -8.02 16.60 -3.84
N LEU A 4 -7.19 15.55 -3.93
CA LEU A 4 -7.52 14.24 -3.36
C LEU A 4 -7.50 14.30 -1.83
N SER A 5 -8.50 13.71 -1.20
CA SER A 5 -8.52 13.51 0.25
C SER A 5 -7.46 12.48 0.70
N VAL A 6 -7.08 12.52 1.99
CA VAL A 6 -6.13 11.55 2.58
C VAL A 6 -6.59 10.11 2.35
N ARG A 7 -7.90 9.85 2.46
CA ARG A 7 -8.48 8.51 2.25
C ARG A 7 -8.33 8.03 0.81
N GLU A 8 -8.51 8.91 -0.17
CA GLU A 8 -8.32 8.57 -1.58
C GLU A 8 -6.85 8.36 -1.92
N LYS A 9 -5.96 9.21 -1.38
CA LYS A 9 -4.51 9.03 -1.50
C LYS A 9 -4.09 7.67 -0.91
N LEU A 10 -4.61 7.31 0.27
CA LEU A 10 -4.36 6.02 0.89
C LEU A 10 -4.76 4.88 -0.03
N ALA A 11 -5.99 4.87 -0.54
CA ALA A 11 -6.47 3.82 -1.44
C ALA A 11 -5.61 3.66 -2.71
N ILE A 12 -5.16 4.78 -3.31
CA ILE A 12 -4.31 4.75 -4.51
C ILE A 12 -2.90 4.24 -4.17
N LEU A 13 -2.31 4.77 -3.11
CA LEU A 13 -0.89 4.56 -2.79
C LEU A 13 -0.63 3.24 -2.05
N SER A 14 -1.63 2.68 -1.35
CA SER A 14 -1.57 1.31 -0.82
C SER A 14 -1.70 0.28 -1.93
N ASP A 15 -2.61 0.50 -2.90
CA ASP A 15 -2.76 -0.41 -4.04
C ASP A 15 -1.51 -0.39 -4.93
N ALA A 16 -0.93 0.79 -5.16
CA ALA A 16 0.31 0.92 -5.93
C ALA A 16 1.53 0.28 -5.24
N ALA A 17 1.53 0.15 -3.91
CA ALA A 17 2.59 -0.48 -3.13
C ALA A 17 2.53 -2.02 -3.11
N LYS A 18 1.42 -2.63 -3.55
CA LYS A 18 1.21 -4.09 -3.46
C LYS A 18 2.17 -4.91 -4.33
N TYR A 19 2.78 -4.28 -5.34
CA TYR A 19 3.71 -4.92 -6.27
C TYR A 19 5.14 -5.00 -5.73
N ASP A 20 5.41 -4.38 -4.59
CA ASP A 20 6.69 -4.51 -3.92
C ASP A 20 6.75 -5.82 -3.10
N ALA A 21 7.86 -6.55 -3.24
CA ALA A 21 7.99 -7.97 -2.92
C ALA A 21 8.00 -8.31 -1.41
N SER A 22 7.76 -7.34 -0.53
CA SER A 22 8.02 -7.47 0.91
C SER A 22 6.87 -7.99 1.78
N CYS A 23 5.63 -8.20 1.28
CA CYS A 23 4.52 -8.60 2.14
C CYS A 23 4.25 -10.11 2.13
N ALA A 24 4.09 -10.70 3.31
CA ALA A 24 3.46 -12.01 3.47
C ALA A 24 1.93 -11.82 3.47
N SER A 25 1.23 -12.37 2.47
CA SER A 25 -0.24 -12.30 2.36
C SER A 25 -0.98 -13.22 3.34
N SER A 26 -0.35 -13.60 4.46
CA SER A 26 -0.90 -14.55 5.43
C SER A 26 -2.06 -13.92 6.21
N GLY A 27 -3.27 -13.98 5.64
CA GLY A 27 -4.51 -13.58 6.33
C GLY A 27 -5.55 -12.87 5.46
N SER A 28 -5.24 -12.51 4.21
CA SER A 28 -6.21 -11.82 3.35
C SER A 28 -7.32 -12.76 2.87
N ALA A 29 -8.57 -12.27 2.88
CA ALA A 29 -9.72 -13.01 2.36
C ALA A 29 -9.43 -13.53 0.95
N LYS A 30 -9.60 -14.85 0.74
CA LYS A 30 -9.49 -15.45 -0.59
C LYS A 30 -10.61 -14.91 -1.47
N ARG A 31 -10.31 -14.00 -2.39
CA ARG A 31 -11.18 -13.75 -3.55
C ARG A 31 -10.78 -14.72 -4.66
N GLY A 32 -11.73 -15.54 -5.08
CA GLY A 32 -11.52 -16.55 -6.12
C GLY A 32 -11.35 -15.92 -7.51
N SER A 33 -10.41 -16.45 -8.29
CA SER A 33 -10.12 -16.04 -9.67
C SER A 33 -11.27 -16.28 -10.65
N LEU A 34 -12.30 -17.04 -10.26
CA LEU A 34 -13.45 -17.42 -11.08
C LEU A 34 -14.40 -16.26 -11.43
N ARG A 35 -14.31 -15.10 -10.74
CA ARG A 35 -15.14 -13.91 -11.04
C ARG A 35 -14.36 -12.60 -11.21
N SER A 36 -13.06 -12.56 -10.91
CA SER A 36 -12.25 -11.32 -11.01
C SER A 36 -10.75 -11.65 -11.08
N GLY A 37 -10.27 -12.07 -12.25
CA GLY A 37 -8.90 -12.56 -12.46
C GLY A 37 -7.79 -11.62 -11.95
N GLY A 38 -7.19 -11.97 -10.80
CA GLY A 38 -6.00 -11.31 -10.29
C GLY A 38 -5.37 -12.04 -9.10
N ILE A 39 -4.05 -12.12 -9.09
CA ILE A 39 -3.18 -12.51 -7.97
C ILE A 39 -2.92 -11.26 -7.11
N GLY A 40 -2.88 -11.39 -5.76
CA GLY A 40 -2.50 -10.31 -4.83
C GLY A 40 -3.63 -9.73 -3.98
N SER A 41 -4.39 -10.58 -3.27
CA SER A 41 -5.42 -10.15 -2.32
C SER A 41 -4.79 -9.45 -1.10
N THR A 42 -5.05 -8.16 -0.93
CA THR A 42 -4.86 -7.38 0.31
C THR A 42 -6.06 -6.44 0.46
N GLU A 43 -6.51 -6.20 1.68
CA GLU A 43 -7.54 -5.19 1.95
C GLU A 43 -7.03 -3.79 1.58
N GLY A 44 -7.89 -2.96 1.01
CA GLY A 44 -7.54 -1.62 0.49
C GLY A 44 -7.15 -0.58 1.55
N SER A 45 -6.81 -1.01 2.76
CA SER A 45 -6.31 -0.18 3.86
C SER A 45 -4.79 -0.02 3.85
N GLY A 46 -4.07 -0.83 3.06
CA GLY A 46 -2.60 -0.80 3.01
C GLY A 46 -1.92 -1.43 4.21
N ILE A 47 -2.64 -2.20 5.03
CA ILE A 47 -2.01 -2.97 6.12
C ILE A 47 -1.56 -4.33 5.56
N CYS A 48 -0.30 -4.69 5.79
CA CYS A 48 0.22 -6.02 5.47
C CYS A 48 1.00 -6.63 6.63
N HIS A 49 1.11 -7.96 6.63
CA HIS A 49 1.79 -8.69 7.69
C HIS A 49 3.25 -9.01 7.31
N SER A 50 4.12 -8.94 8.31
CA SER A 50 5.53 -9.30 8.22
C SER A 50 5.94 -10.07 9.47
N TYR A 51 7.03 -10.82 9.38
CA TYR A 51 7.51 -11.64 10.50
C TYR A 51 8.85 -11.11 10.99
N ALA A 52 8.92 -10.82 12.29
CA ALA A 52 10.18 -10.49 12.96
C ALA A 52 11.09 -11.73 13.04
N PRO A 53 12.41 -11.57 13.24
CA PRO A 53 13.35 -12.69 13.34
C PRO A 53 13.02 -13.71 14.45
N ASP A 54 12.26 -13.29 15.46
CA ASP A 54 11.76 -14.14 16.56
C ASP A 54 10.45 -14.89 16.22
N GLY A 55 9.96 -14.78 14.98
CA GLY A 55 8.74 -15.43 14.50
C GLY A 55 7.45 -14.69 14.81
N ARG A 56 7.49 -13.52 15.47
CA ARG A 56 6.27 -12.73 15.72
C ARG A 56 5.74 -12.11 14.42
N CYS A 57 4.45 -12.28 14.18
CA CYS A 57 3.73 -11.55 13.13
C CYS A 57 3.49 -10.10 13.58
N ILE A 58 3.81 -9.14 12.73
CA ILE A 58 3.58 -7.70 12.92
C ILE A 58 2.76 -7.15 11.77
N SER A 59 1.90 -6.18 12.04
CA SER A 59 1.10 -5.47 11.05
C SER A 59 1.77 -4.14 10.69
N LEU A 60 2.03 -3.93 9.41
CA LEU A 60 2.68 -2.73 8.89
C LEU A 60 1.73 -1.97 7.98
N LEU A 61 1.68 -0.65 8.11
CA LEU A 61 1.11 0.20 7.07
C LEU A 61 2.10 0.27 5.91
N LYS A 62 1.83 -0.44 4.82
CA LYS A 62 2.60 -0.40 3.58
C LYS A 62 1.94 0.54 2.57
N ILE A 63 2.62 1.64 2.27
CA ILE A 63 2.17 2.65 1.31
C ILE A 63 3.35 3.23 0.54
N LEU A 64 3.09 3.77 -0.65
CA LEU A 64 4.02 4.68 -1.32
C LEU A 64 3.84 6.10 -0.77
N LEU A 65 4.92 6.87 -0.67
CA LEU A 65 4.80 8.34 -0.52
C LEU A 65 4.16 8.96 -1.77
N THR A 66 4.49 8.40 -2.94
CA THR A 66 3.92 8.77 -4.22
C THR A 66 4.09 7.65 -5.24
N ASN A 67 3.15 7.54 -6.18
CA ASN A 67 3.30 6.66 -7.32
C ASN A 67 3.70 7.41 -8.60
N PHE A 68 4.14 8.67 -8.55
CA PHE A 68 4.75 9.32 -9.71
C PHE A 68 6.13 8.72 -9.99
N CYS A 69 6.34 8.20 -11.21
CA CYS A 69 7.61 7.65 -11.63
C CYS A 69 7.97 8.18 -13.03
N ILE A 70 9.23 8.55 -13.23
CA ILE A 70 9.75 9.04 -14.51
C ILE A 70 10.20 7.92 -15.44
N TYR A 71 10.41 6.71 -14.90
CA TYR A 71 10.91 5.57 -15.64
C TYR A 71 9.80 4.76 -16.33
N ASP A 72 10.15 4.07 -17.41
CA ASP A 72 9.22 3.25 -18.20
C ASP A 72 9.47 1.74 -18.08
N CYS A 73 9.61 1.21 -16.87
CA CYS A 73 9.94 -0.21 -16.66
C CYS A 73 8.79 -1.13 -17.11
N SER A 74 9.07 -2.11 -17.98
CA SER A 74 8.07 -3.04 -18.56
C SER A 74 7.26 -3.84 -17.53
N TYR A 75 7.81 -4.05 -16.33
CA TYR A 75 7.19 -4.83 -15.26
C TYR A 75 6.46 -3.98 -14.21
N CYS A 76 6.55 -2.64 -14.28
CA CYS A 76 6.04 -1.76 -13.23
C CYS A 76 4.73 -1.10 -13.65
N ILE A 77 3.65 -1.29 -12.87
CA ILE A 77 2.38 -0.59 -13.13
C ILE A 77 2.53 0.93 -12.99
N ASN A 78 3.46 1.38 -12.14
CA ASN A 78 3.71 2.80 -11.87
C ASN A 78 4.60 3.46 -12.92
N ARG A 79 5.03 2.76 -13.97
CA ARG A 79 5.81 3.32 -15.08
C ARG A 79 5.17 4.58 -15.68
N SER A 80 5.97 5.47 -16.23
CA SER A 80 5.53 6.79 -16.71
C SER A 80 4.46 6.72 -17.80
N SER A 81 4.50 5.69 -18.66
CA SER A 81 3.53 5.47 -19.74
C SER A 81 2.16 4.92 -19.27
N SER A 82 2.03 4.47 -18.02
CA SER A 82 0.79 3.87 -17.52
C SER A 82 -0.27 4.92 -17.19
N ASN A 83 -1.48 4.71 -17.72
CA ASN A 83 -2.67 5.50 -17.40
C ASN A 83 -3.31 5.02 -16.08
N VAL A 84 -2.67 5.36 -14.96
CA VAL A 84 -3.17 5.07 -13.61
C VAL A 84 -3.34 6.36 -12.82
N ARG A 85 -4.27 6.37 -11.86
CA ARG A 85 -4.45 7.52 -10.96
C ARG A 85 -3.16 7.77 -10.18
N ARG A 86 -2.68 9.01 -10.18
CA ARG A 86 -1.47 9.40 -9.46
C ARG A 86 -1.81 10.19 -8.21
N ALA A 87 -1.05 9.95 -7.15
CA ALA A 87 -1.19 10.62 -5.87
C ALA A 87 0.17 10.84 -5.22
N ARG A 88 0.20 11.79 -4.29
CA ARG A 88 1.34 12.09 -3.44
C ARG A 88 0.82 12.53 -2.08
N PHE A 89 1.38 11.95 -1.02
CA PHE A 89 1.23 12.48 0.31
C PHE A 89 2.23 13.60 0.57
N SER A 90 1.83 14.56 1.39
CA SER A 90 2.77 15.38 2.17
C SER A 90 3.32 14.58 3.35
N VAL A 91 4.43 15.04 3.90
CA VAL A 91 5.04 14.42 5.09
C VAL A 91 4.06 14.44 6.26
N ASP A 92 3.39 15.58 6.49
CA ASP A 92 2.41 15.74 7.57
C ASP A 92 1.24 14.75 7.46
N GLU A 93 0.75 14.50 6.24
CA GLU A 93 -0.31 13.51 6.01
C GLU A 93 0.14 12.10 6.38
N VAL A 94 1.35 11.69 5.99
CA VAL A 94 1.88 10.34 6.29
C VAL A 94 2.15 10.18 7.78
N VAL A 95 2.77 11.18 8.42
CA VAL A 95 3.05 11.14 9.86
C VAL A 95 1.75 11.07 10.64
N LYS A 96 0.78 11.93 10.34
CA LYS A 96 -0.53 11.93 11.02
C LYS A 96 -1.25 10.59 10.83
N LEU A 97 -1.34 10.10 9.60
CA LEU A 97 -1.99 8.82 9.29
C LEU A 97 -1.34 7.65 10.05
N THR A 98 -0.01 7.60 10.04
CA THR A 98 0.76 6.54 10.71
C THR A 98 0.54 6.59 12.23
N MET A 99 0.63 7.78 12.83
CA MET A 99 0.42 7.94 14.28
C MET A 99 -1.02 7.62 14.69
N ASP A 100 -2.01 7.97 13.86
CA ASP A 100 -3.41 7.64 14.12
C ASP A 100 -3.66 6.13 14.09
N PHE A 101 -3.03 5.40 13.18
CA PHE A 101 -3.12 3.94 13.11
C PHE A 101 -2.36 3.26 14.26
N TYR A 102 -1.16 3.75 14.57
CA TYR A 102 -0.32 3.24 15.65
C TYR A 102 -1.00 3.38 17.02
N ARG A 103 -1.52 4.58 17.33
CA ARG A 103 -2.22 4.85 18.62
C ARG A 103 -3.51 4.04 18.80
N ARG A 104 -4.12 3.59 17.70
CA ARG A 104 -5.32 2.74 17.72
C ARG A 104 -4.99 1.24 17.71
N ASN A 105 -3.70 0.89 17.79
CA ASN A 105 -3.19 -0.49 17.71
C ASN A 105 -3.59 -1.22 16.41
N TYR A 106 -3.71 -0.48 15.30
CA TYR A 106 -3.95 -1.08 13.98
C TYR A 106 -2.66 -1.53 13.28
N ILE A 107 -1.53 -0.90 13.62
CA ILE A 107 -0.21 -1.20 13.05
C ILE A 107 0.85 -1.10 14.14
N GLU A 108 1.94 -1.83 13.94
CA GLU A 108 3.16 -1.76 14.74
C GLU A 108 4.27 -0.95 14.04
N GLY A 109 4.07 -0.57 12.77
CA GLY A 109 5.03 0.25 12.03
C GLY A 109 4.55 0.71 10.66
N LEU A 110 5.36 1.55 10.02
CA LEU A 110 5.19 2.05 8.65
C LEU A 110 6.28 1.47 7.76
N PHE A 111 5.89 0.95 6.60
CA PHE A 111 6.80 0.56 5.52
C PHE A 111 6.54 1.45 4.31
N LEU A 112 7.46 2.40 4.06
CA LEU A 112 7.44 3.24 2.87
C LEU A 112 8.18 2.52 1.74
N SER A 113 7.41 2.04 0.77
CA SER A 113 7.90 1.30 -0.40
C SER A 113 8.42 2.21 -1.51
#